data_AF-A0AA37WL15-F1
#
_entry.id   AF-A0AA37WL15-F1
#
_cell.length_a   1.000
_cell.length_b   1.000
_cell.length_c   1.000
_cell.angle_alpha   90.00
_cell.angle_beta   90.00
_cell.angle_gamma   90.00
#
_symmetry.space_group_name_H-M   'P 1'
#
loop_
_entity.id
_entity.type
_entity.pdbx_description
1 polymer ?
#
loop_
_entity_poly.entity_id
_entity_poly.type
_entity_poly.pdbx_seq_one_letter_code
_entity_poly.pdbx_strand_id
1 'polypeptide(L)'
;MIKFNNIEEKKRLVHYAKEFGDANILNIIENGVRSEVEAILLARFYWKVIEETINKKELESILEKIYTSLHIHCGNNGYSDTWDNEIPN
;
A
#
# COMPACT_ATOMS: atom_id res chain seq x y z
N MET A 1 -3.59 -8.70 -9.05
CA MET A 1 -2.73 -9.02 -7.90
C MET A 1 -1.48 -8.16 -7.93
N ILE A 2 -1.12 -7.56 -6.80
CA ILE A 2 0.05 -6.68 -6.67
C ILE A 2 1.32 -7.51 -6.79
N LYS A 3 2.28 -7.04 -7.58
CA LYS A 3 3.61 -7.68 -7.71
C LYS A 3 4.55 -7.09 -6.66
N PHE A 4 4.85 -7.89 -5.65
CA PHE A 4 5.84 -7.57 -4.61
C PHE A 4 7.21 -8.08 -5.02
N ASN A 5 8.27 -7.32 -4.74
CA ASN A 5 9.63 -7.75 -5.03
C ASN A 5 10.11 -8.79 -4.00
N ASN A 6 9.56 -8.76 -2.78
CA ASN A 6 9.82 -9.71 -1.71
C ASN A 6 8.51 -10.07 -0.96
N ILE A 7 8.40 -11.32 -0.49
CA ILE A 7 7.30 -11.80 0.34
C ILE A 7 7.09 -10.98 1.62
N GLU A 8 8.16 -10.35 2.16
CA GLU A 8 8.07 -9.53 3.35
C GLU A 8 7.24 -8.24 3.16
N GLU A 9 7.21 -7.68 1.95
CA GLU A 9 6.37 -6.52 1.65
C GLU A 9 4.88 -6.87 1.86
N LYS A 10 4.45 -7.98 1.25
CA LYS A 10 3.08 -8.47 1.40
C LYS A 10 2.76 -8.79 2.86
N LYS A 11 3.67 -9.46 3.57
CA LYS A 11 3.47 -9.82 4.99
C LYS A 11 3.27 -8.58 5.85
N ARG A 12 4.05 -7.51 5.64
CA ARG A 12 3.91 -6.24 6.36
C ARG A 12 2.57 -5.57 6.09
N LEU A 13 2.16 -5.48 4.82
CA LEU A 13 0.86 -4.91 4.46
C LEU A 13 -0.30 -5.72 5.07
N VAL A 14 -0.24 -7.05 5.00
CA VAL A 14 -1.26 -7.93 5.62
C VAL A 14 -1.28 -7.77 7.14
N HIS A 15 -0.10 -7.63 7.77
CA HIS A 15 0.00 -7.39 9.22
C HIS A 15 -0.72 -6.11 9.61
N TYR A 16 -0.40 -4.98 9.00
CA TYR A 16 -1.05 -3.70 9.32
C TYR A 16 -2.53 -3.67 8.95
N ALA A 17 -2.93 -4.28 7.84
CA ALA A 17 -4.33 -4.38 7.46
C ALA A 17 -5.15 -5.16 8.50
N LYS A 18 -4.57 -6.21 9.08
CA LYS A 18 -5.18 -6.95 10.20
C LYS A 18 -5.21 -6.12 11.49
N GLU A 19 -4.12 -5.44 11.83
CA GLU A 19 -4.07 -4.58 13.02
C GLU A 19 -5.10 -3.43 12.96
N PHE A 20 -5.33 -2.87 11.78
CA PHE A 20 -6.34 -1.83 11.58
C PHE A 20 -7.77 -2.35 11.42
N GLY A 21 -7.96 -3.68 11.31
CA GLY A 21 -9.26 -4.29 11.09
C GLY A 21 -9.87 -4.00 9.72
N ASP A 22 -9.05 -3.73 8.69
CA ASP A 22 -9.51 -3.31 7.37
C ASP A 22 -9.59 -4.49 6.39
N ALA A 23 -10.78 -5.11 6.33
CA ALA A 23 -11.06 -6.22 5.43
C ALA A 23 -11.01 -5.84 3.94
N ASN A 24 -11.31 -4.58 3.60
CA ASN A 24 -11.26 -4.12 2.21
C ASN A 24 -9.81 -4.06 1.74
N ILE A 25 -8.91 -3.55 2.57
CA ILE A 25 -7.48 -3.51 2.26
C ILE A 25 -6.90 -4.92 2.12
N LEU A 26 -7.27 -5.87 2.98
CA LEU A 26 -6.85 -7.27 2.82
C LEU A 26 -7.27 -7.83 1.46
N ASN A 27 -8.52 -7.58 1.06
CA ASN A 27 -9.01 -7.99 -0.24
C ASN A 27 -8.22 -7.34 -1.39
N ILE A 28 -7.90 -6.04 -1.28
CA ILE A 28 -7.10 -5.31 -2.29
C ILE A 28 -5.67 -5.86 -2.36
N ILE A 29 -5.02 -6.18 -1.23
CA ILE A 29 -3.66 -6.74 -1.21
C ILE A 29 -3.63 -8.11 -1.90
N GLU A 30 -4.67 -8.93 -1.71
CA GLU A 30 -4.76 -10.27 -2.28
C GLU A 30 -5.12 -10.24 -3.77
N ASN A 31 -6.06 -9.39 -4.15
CA ASN A 31 -6.65 -9.39 -5.49
C ASN A 31 -6.09 -8.32 -6.43
N GLY A 32 -5.44 -7.30 -5.87
CA GLY A 32 -5.04 -6.06 -6.55
C GLY A 32 -6.20 -5.09 -6.69
N VAL A 33 -5.85 -3.81 -6.90
CA VAL A 33 -6.76 -2.70 -7.22
C VAL A 33 -7.48 -2.93 -8.55
N ARG A 34 -8.79 -2.66 -8.58
CA ARG A 34 -9.70 -2.81 -9.71
C ARG A 34 -10.57 -1.58 -9.98
N SER A 35 -10.48 -0.56 -9.12
CA SER A 35 -11.22 0.68 -9.25
C SER A 35 -10.45 1.85 -8.65
N GLU A 36 -10.84 3.05 -9.02
CA GLU A 36 -10.30 4.29 -8.45
C GLU A 36 -10.50 4.34 -6.92
N VAL A 37 -11.67 3.91 -6.43
CA VAL A 37 -11.96 3.84 -4.99
C VAL A 37 -10.99 2.92 -4.26
N GLU A 38 -10.66 1.76 -4.84
CA GLU A 38 -9.68 0.85 -4.25
C GLU A 38 -8.27 1.42 -4.28
N ALA A 39 -7.90 2.21 -5.31
CA ALA A 39 -6.62 2.90 -5.36
C ALA A 39 -6.51 3.94 -4.23
N ILE A 40 -7.57 4.73 -4.01
CA ILE A 40 -7.66 5.70 -2.91
C ILE A 40 -7.51 5.01 -1.56
N LEU A 41 -8.25 3.92 -1.34
CA LEU A 41 -8.18 3.16 -0.09
C LEU A 41 -6.76 2.64 0.15
N LEU A 42 -6.11 2.09 -0.88
CA LEU A 42 -4.77 1.56 -0.77
C LEU A 42 -3.72 2.64 -0.48
N ALA A 43 -3.82 3.80 -1.13
CA ALA A 43 -2.90 4.93 -0.90
C ALA A 43 -3.03 5.47 0.53
N ARG A 44 -4.26 5.72 0.99
CA ARG A 44 -4.53 6.14 2.38
C ARG A 44 -4.07 5.12 3.40
N PHE A 45 -4.28 3.84 3.12
CA PHE A 45 -3.77 2.77 3.96
C PHE A 45 -2.24 2.79 4.05
N TYR A 46 -1.54 2.93 2.92
CA TYR A 46 -0.09 3.05 2.92
C TYR A 46 0.37 4.25 3.76
N TRP A 47 -0.26 5.41 3.59
CA TRP A 47 0.07 6.59 4.38
C TRP A 47 -0.14 6.37 5.89
N LYS A 48 -1.25 5.74 6.27
CA LYS A 48 -1.49 5.36 7.67
C LYS A 48 -0.40 4.43 8.21
N VAL A 49 0.12 3.50 7.40
CA VAL A 49 1.26 2.67 7.79
C VAL A 49 2.50 3.52 8.03
N ILE A 50 2.76 4.54 7.21
CA ILE A 50 3.88 5.47 7.41
C ILE A 50 3.73 6.21 8.75
N GLU A 51 2.54 6.72 9.06
CA GLU A 51 2.28 7.40 10.34
C GLU A 51 2.57 6.50 11.55
N GLU A 52 2.13 5.24 11.51
CA GLU A 52 2.37 4.24 12.58
C GLU A 52 3.84 3.77 12.67
N THR A 53 4.66 4.05 11.65
CA THR A 53 6.04 3.59 11.55
C THR A 53 7.07 4.71 11.53
N ILE A 54 6.65 5.97 11.71
CA ILE A 54 7.52 7.15 11.56
C ILE A 54 8.77 7.14 12.44
N ASN A 55 8.73 6.46 13.59
CA ASN A 55 9.86 6.35 14.52
C ASN A 55 10.69 5.06 14.35
N LYS A 56 10.33 4.19 13.40
CA LYS A 56 10.93 2.87 13.18
C LYS A 56 11.85 2.90 11.96
N LYS A 57 13.04 3.47 12.13
CA LYS A 57 14.02 3.66 11.03
C LYS A 57 14.40 2.36 10.32
N GLU A 58 14.39 1.25 11.03
CA GLU A 58 14.66 -0.08 10.47
C GLU A 58 13.62 -0.51 9.41
N LEU A 59 12.46 0.15 9.36
CA LEU A 59 11.41 -0.12 8.40
C LEU A 59 11.46 0.77 7.15
N GLU A 60 12.24 1.86 7.14
CA GLU A 60 12.29 2.82 6.02
C GLU A 60 12.55 2.11 4.68
N SER A 61 13.58 1.26 4.61
CA SER A 61 13.93 0.57 3.37
C SER A 61 12.85 -0.40 2.86
N ILE A 62 12.07 -1.03 3.74
CA ILE A 62 10.98 -1.92 3.30
C ILE A 62 9.75 -1.10 2.90
N LEU A 63 9.50 0.04 3.55
CA LEU A 63 8.41 0.95 3.22
C LEU A 63 8.60 1.61 1.85
N GLU A 64 9.83 2.00 1.49
CA GLU A 64 10.15 2.51 0.14
C GLU A 64 9.90 1.46 -0.96
N LYS A 65 10.22 0.19 -0.69
CA LYS A 65 9.95 -0.92 -1.62
C LYS A 65 8.46 -1.15 -1.77
N ILE A 66 7.73 -1.15 -0.66
CA ILE A 66 6.27 -1.22 -0.64
C ILE A 66 5.69 -0.09 -1.47
N TYR A 67 6.09 1.17 -1.21
CA TYR A 67 5.65 2.33 -1.99
C TYR A 67 5.81 2.09 -3.49
N THR A 68 7.02 1.69 -3.89
CA THR A 68 7.35 1.44 -5.29
C THR A 68 6.43 0.36 -5.89
N SER A 69 6.25 -0.76 -5.19
CA SER A 69 5.37 -1.85 -5.65
C SER A 69 3.90 -1.44 -5.75
N LEU A 70 3.39 -0.66 -4.80
CA LEU A 70 2.00 -0.18 -4.79
C LEU A 70 1.76 0.88 -5.87
N HIS A 71 2.66 1.85 -5.99
CA HIS A 71 2.62 2.90 -7.01
C HIS A 71 2.69 2.29 -8.43
N ILE A 72 3.64 1.38 -8.68
CA ILE A 72 3.73 0.66 -9.98
C ILE A 72 2.44 -0.12 -10.25
N HIS A 73 1.86 -0.79 -9.25
CA HIS A 73 0.61 -1.53 -9.44
C HIS A 73 -0.54 -0.58 -9.81
N CYS A 74 -0.72 0.53 -9.08
CA CYS A 74 -1.77 1.50 -9.36
C CYS A 74 -1.57 2.16 -10.73
N GLY A 75 -0.34 2.57 -11.07
CA GLY A 75 -0.01 3.13 -12.38
C GLY A 75 -0.30 2.17 -13.54
N ASN A 76 0.07 0.90 -13.40
CA ASN A 76 -0.23 -0.13 -14.42
C ASN A 76 -1.73 -0.39 -14.62
N ASN A 77 -2.59 -0.01 -13.66
CA ASN A 77 -4.05 -0.12 -13.77
C ASN A 77 -4.72 1.23 -14.12
N GLY A 78 -3.94 2.27 -14.45
CA GLY A 78 -4.47 3.58 -14.84
C GLY A 78 -4.83 4.50 -13.67
N TYR A 79 -4.31 4.25 -12.47
CA TYR A 79 -4.64 4.98 -11.23
C TYR A 79 -3.42 5.70 -10.62
N SER A 80 -2.45 6.13 -11.44
CA SER A 80 -1.25 6.86 -10.96
C SER A 80 -1.65 8.16 -10.26
N ASP A 81 -2.40 9.02 -10.97
CA ASP A 81 -2.83 10.31 -10.44
C ASP A 81 -3.70 10.15 -9.18
N THR A 82 -4.57 9.13 -9.15
CA THR A 82 -5.38 8.80 -7.98
C THR A 82 -4.52 8.43 -6.77
N TRP A 83 -3.47 7.63 -6.98
CA TRP A 83 -2.53 7.27 -5.93
C TRP A 83 -1.79 8.51 -5.42
N ASP A 84 -1.20 9.29 -6.33
CA ASP A 84 -0.34 10.42 -6.00
C ASP A 84 -1.11 11.53 -5.26
N ASN A 85 -2.38 11.78 -5.63
CA ASN A 85 -3.23 12.78 -4.98
C ASN A 85 -3.54 12.46 -3.50
N GLU A 86 -3.39 11.20 -3.09
CA GLU A 86 -3.68 10.73 -1.73
C GLU A 86 -2.40 10.59 -0.88
N ILE A 87 -1.21 10.75 -1.47
CA ILE A 87 0.06 10.76 -0.75
C ILE A 87 0.47 12.22 -0.50
N PRO A 88 0.65 12.64 0.77
CA PRO A 88 1.12 13.99 1.07
C PRO A 88 2.50 14.28 0.47
N ASN A 89 2.63 15.45 -0.16
CA ASN A 89 3.90 15.99 -0.68
C ASN A 89 4.77 16.58 0.44
#